data_AF-A0A6P3ZBN4-F1
#
_entry.id   AF-A0A6P3ZBN4-F1
#
_cell.length_a   1.000
_cell.length_b   1.000
_cell.length_c   1.000
_cell.angle_alpha   90.00
_cell.angle_beta   90.00
_cell.angle_gamma   90.00
#
_symmetry.space_group_name_H-M   'P 1'
#
loop_
_entity.id
_entity.type
_entity.pdbx_description
1 polymer ?
#
loop_
_entity_poly.entity_id
_entity_poly.type
_entity_poly.pdbx_seq_one_letter_code
_entity_poly.pdbx_strand_id
1 'polypeptide(L)'
;WKASELRLKSWDDLSKLWYVLLQEKNMLMTQRQMLHAQNLRFPNPERIPKVSKSMCRIKHVLTEKAIEESDPRRSAEMKRMINAF
;
A
#
# COMPACT_ATOMS: atom_id res chain seq x y z
N TRP A 1 8.19 -4.47 -2.41
CA TRP A 1 8.79 -3.26 -1.84
C TRP A 1 9.38 -3.52 -0.47
N LYS A 2 10.69 -3.28 -0.30
CA LYS A 2 11.36 -3.28 1.01
C LYS A 2 11.14 -1.92 1.69
N ALA A 3 11.17 -1.88 3.02
CA ALA A 3 10.98 -0.63 3.77
C ALA A 3 12.11 0.39 3.49
N SER A 4 13.36 -0.08 3.37
CA SER A 4 14.51 0.76 3.04
C SER A 4 14.35 1.51 1.72
N GLU A 5 13.81 0.85 0.68
CA GLU A 5 13.56 1.45 -0.63
C GLU A 5 12.47 2.53 -0.56
N LEU A 6 11.43 2.29 0.25
CA LEU A 6 10.29 3.20 0.40
C LEU A 6 10.65 4.47 1.18
N ARG A 7 11.58 4.40 2.14
CA ARG A 7 12.02 5.57 2.92
C ARG A 7 12.67 6.66 2.06
N LEU A 8 13.33 6.25 0.99
CA LEU A 8 14.00 7.11 0.02
C LEU A 8 13.04 7.80 -0.97
N LYS A 9 11.74 7.50 -0.90
CA LYS A 9 10.73 8.08 -1.80
C LYS A 9 10.06 9.31 -1.18
N SER A 10 9.63 10.22 -2.06
CA SER A 10 8.84 11.37 -1.67
C SER A 10 7.44 10.94 -1.21
N TRP A 11 6.72 11.82 -0.51
CA TRP A 11 5.34 11.56 -0.10
C TRP A 11 4.44 11.30 -1.33
N ASP A 12 4.57 12.12 -2.37
CA ASP A 12 3.79 12.00 -3.61
C ASP A 12 4.07 10.67 -4.35
N ASP A 13 5.33 10.24 -4.42
CA ASP A 13 5.69 8.94 -4.99
C ASP A 13 5.06 7.78 -4.21
N LEU A 14 5.07 7.87 -2.87
CA LEU A 14 4.47 6.85 -2.00
C LEU A 14 2.95 6.80 -2.16
N SER A 15 2.30 7.95 -2.29
CA SER A 15 0.86 8.05 -2.55
C SER A 15 0.49 7.50 -3.92
N LYS A 16 1.23 7.85 -4.98
CA LYS A 16 1.04 7.27 -6.32
C LYS A 16 1.24 5.76 -6.32
N LEU A 17 2.30 5.28 -5.66
CA LEU A 17 2.56 3.85 -5.52
C LEU A 17 1.44 3.14 -4.76
N TRP A 18 0.87 3.77 -3.73
CA TRP A 18 -0.30 3.23 -3.02
C TRP A 18 -1.46 2.98 -3.97
N TYR A 19 -1.81 3.95 -4.83
CA TYR A 19 -2.90 3.82 -5.79
C TYR A 19 -2.65 2.72 -6.82
N VAL A 20 -1.42 2.60 -7.33
CA VAL A 20 -1.04 1.51 -8.25
C VAL A 20 -1.23 0.14 -7.57
N LEU A 21 -0.77 -0.01 -6.32
CA LEU A 21 -0.95 -1.24 -5.55
C LEU A 21 -2.41 -1.52 -5.21
N LEU A 22 -3.23 -0.49 -4.98
CA LEU A 22 -4.66 -0.61 -4.74
C LEU A 22 -5.38 -1.14 -5.99
N GLN A 23 -5.06 -0.60 -7.17
CA GLN A 23 -5.60 -1.10 -8.44
C GLN A 23 -5.20 -2.55 -8.69
N GLU A 24 -3.93 -2.89 -8.45
CA GLU A 24 -3.46 -4.27 -8.55
C GLU A 24 -4.17 -5.20 -7.57
N LYS A 25 -4.35 -4.79 -6.31
CA LYS A 25 -5.09 -5.57 -5.31
C LYS A 25 -6.53 -5.85 -5.78
N ASN A 26 -7.21 -4.83 -6.29
CA ASN A 26 -8.58 -4.97 -6.79
C ASN A 26 -8.64 -5.95 -7.97
N MET A 27 -7.76 -5.80 -8.95
CA MET A 27 -7.64 -6.72 -10.09
C MET A 27 -7.41 -8.17 -9.63
N LEU A 28 -6.45 -8.41 -8.73
CA LEU A 28 -6.15 -9.75 -8.23
C LEU A 28 -7.32 -10.38 -7.46
N MET A 29 -8.07 -9.57 -6.71
CA MET A 29 -9.25 -10.04 -5.98
C MET A 29 -10.37 -10.45 -6.94
N THR A 30 -10.65 -9.64 -7.97
CA THR A 30 -11.61 -9.98 -9.03
C THR A 30 -11.19 -11.25 -9.76
N GLN A 31 -9.93 -11.36 -10.18
CA GLN A 31 -9.42 -12.54 -10.87
C GLN A 31 -9.53 -13.81 -10.00
N ARG A 32 -9.22 -13.70 -8.70
CA ARG A 32 -9.37 -14.83 -7.76
C ARG A 32 -10.81 -15.29 -7.64
N GLN A 33 -11.76 -14.36 -7.57
CA GLN A 33 -13.19 -14.68 -7.52
C GLN A 33 -13.66 -15.35 -8.82
N MET A 34 -13.25 -14.83 -9.99
CA MET A 34 -13.60 -15.40 -11.29
C MET A 34 -13.08 -16.84 -11.46
N LEU A 35 -11.81 -17.08 -11.13
CA LEU A 35 -11.22 -18.41 -11.23
C LEU A 35 -11.86 -19.39 -10.25
N HIS A 36 -12.12 -18.95 -9.01
CA HIS A 36 -12.84 -19.75 -8.02
C HIS A 36 -14.24 -20.15 -8.53
N ALA A 37 -14.99 -19.23 -9.15
CA ALA A 37 -16.31 -19.52 -9.72
C ALA A 37 -16.26 -20.55 -10.86
N GLN A 38 -15.12 -20.66 -11.56
CA GLN A 38 -14.89 -21.64 -12.62
C GLN A 38 -14.19 -22.92 -12.12
N ASN A 39 -14.02 -23.09 -10.80
CA ASN A 39 -13.22 -24.17 -10.19
C ASN A 39 -11.77 -24.24 -10.71
N LEU A 40 -11.22 -23.12 -11.14
CA LEU A 40 -9.84 -22.99 -11.58
C LEU A 40 -8.95 -22.49 -10.45
N ARG A 41 -7.69 -22.95 -10.44
CA ARG A 41 -6.70 -22.50 -9.46
C ARG A 41 -6.19 -21.10 -9.80
N PHE A 42 -6.04 -20.26 -8.78
CA PHE A 42 -5.46 -18.94 -8.93
C PHE A 42 -3.96 -19.04 -9.22
N PRO A 43 -3.47 -18.48 -10.33
CA PRO A 43 -2.04 -18.45 -10.61
C PRO A 43 -1.34 -17.47 -9.65
N ASN A 44 -0.15 -17.84 -9.17
CA ASN A 44 0.70 -17.01 -8.30
C ASN A 44 -0.02 -16.50 -7.02
N PRO A 45 -0.49 -17.41 -6.13
CA PRO A 45 -1.20 -17.06 -4.91
C PRO A 45 -0.40 -16.17 -3.96
N GLU A 46 0.93 -16.14 -4.08
CA GLU A 46 1.81 -15.29 -3.31
C GLU A 46 1.77 -13.82 -3.74
N ARG A 47 1.13 -13.48 -4.87
CA ARG A 47 1.05 -12.09 -5.35
C ARG A 47 0.20 -11.21 -4.43
N ILE A 48 -0.96 -11.70 -3.99
CA ILE A 48 -1.86 -10.98 -3.06
C ILE A 48 -1.13 -10.59 -1.76
N PRO A 49 -0.49 -11.51 -1.02
CA PRO A 49 0.23 -11.13 0.20
C PRO A 49 1.43 -10.21 -0.08
N LYS A 50 2.10 -10.31 -1.24
CA LYS A 50 3.19 -9.38 -1.63
C LYS A 50 2.67 -7.93 -1.82
N VAL A 51 1.51 -7.76 -2.46
CA VAL A 51 0.86 -6.45 -2.63
C VAL A 51 0.44 -5.90 -1.27
N SER A 52 -0.30 -6.67 -0.47
CA SER A 52 -0.74 -6.26 0.87
C SER A 52 0.44 -5.89 1.78
N LYS A 53 1.53 -6.66 1.76
CA LYS A 53 2.74 -6.37 2.55
C LYS A 53 3.43 -5.09 2.09
N SER A 54 3.42 -4.81 0.79
CA SER A 54 3.98 -3.56 0.25
C SER A 54 3.14 -2.35 0.67
N MET A 55 1.81 -2.46 0.60
CA MET A 55 0.88 -1.43 1.09
C MET A 55 1.11 -1.16 2.60
N CYS A 56 1.16 -2.20 3.43
CA CYS A 56 1.44 -2.06 4.87
C CYS A 56 2.76 -1.30 5.14
N ARG A 57 3.82 -1.60 4.38
CA ARG A 57 5.10 -0.90 4.52
C ARG A 57 5.05 0.56 4.09
N ILE A 58 4.25 0.91 3.08
CA ILE A 58 4.03 2.31 2.69
C ILE A 58 3.37 3.06 3.84
N LYS A 59 2.28 2.52 4.41
CA LYS A 59 1.64 3.12 5.59
C LYS A 59 2.62 3.30 6.74
N HIS A 60 3.42 2.29 7.04
CA HIS A 60 4.42 2.36 8.08
C HIS A 60 5.44 3.48 7.85
N VAL A 61 6.04 3.57 6.66
CA VAL A 61 7.01 4.62 6.31
C VAL A 61 6.38 6.01 6.35
N LEU A 62 5.13 6.17 5.90
CA LEU A 62 4.43 7.45 6.00
C LEU A 62 4.15 7.83 7.47
N THR A 63 3.83 6.86 8.32
CA THR A 63 3.66 7.09 9.76
C THR A 63 4.98 7.49 10.42
N GLU A 64 6.10 6.85 10.08
CA GLU A 64 7.44 7.28 10.53
C GLU A 64 7.67 8.76 10.20
N LYS A 65 7.45 9.17 8.94
CA LYS A 65 7.59 10.57 8.48
C LYS A 65 6.66 11.53 9.23
N ALA A 66 5.43 11.11 9.56
CA ALA A 66 4.49 11.94 10.31
C ALA A 66 4.87 12.11 11.79
N ILE A 67 5.62 11.16 12.36
CA ILE A 67 6.16 11.25 13.72
C ILE A 67 7.37 12.18 13.77
N GLU A 68 8.21 12.16 12.73
CA GLU A 68 9.39 13.01 12.59
C GLU A 68 9.06 14.48 12.26
N GLU A 69 7.84 14.77 11.77
CA GLU A 69 7.41 16.13 11.46
C GLU A 69 7.31 17.00 12.71
N SER A 70 8.06 18.10 12.71
CA SER A 70 8.16 19.04 13.82
C SER A 70 6.89 19.89 14.02
N ASP A 71 6.19 20.23 12.94
CA ASP A 71 4.97 21.03 13.02
C ASP A 71 3.76 20.13 13.41
N PRO A 72 3.14 20.35 14.58
CA PRO A 72 2.01 19.54 15.03
C PRO A 72 0.82 19.57 14.06
N ARG A 73 0.61 20.67 13.32
CA ARG A 73 -0.48 20.79 12.35
C ARG A 73 -0.23 19.90 11.14
N ARG A 74 0.98 19.96 10.57
CA ARG A 74 1.38 19.10 9.45
C ARG A 74 1.40 17.63 9.84
N SER A 75 1.92 17.31 11.03
CA SER A 75 1.90 15.94 11.57
C SER A 75 0.46 15.40 11.67
N ALA A 76 -0.48 16.21 12.17
CA ALA A 76 -1.88 15.82 12.26
C ALA A 76 -2.54 15.61 10.89
N GLU A 77 -2.26 16.49 9.93
CA GLU A 77 -2.73 16.35 8.54
C GLU A 77 -2.19 15.07 7.88
N MET A 78 -0.88 14.82 7.99
CA MET A 78 -0.26 13.60 7.48
C MET A 78 -0.91 12.35 8.08
N LYS A 79 -1.11 12.31 9.41
CA LYS A 79 -1.78 11.19 10.09
C LYS A 79 -3.20 10.98 9.57
N ARG A 80 -3.96 12.06 9.35
CA ARG A 80 -5.31 11.99 8.77
C ARG A 80 -5.29 11.41 7.36
N MET A 81 -4.36 11.85 6.51
CA MET A 81 -4.21 11.32 5.14
C MET A 81 -3.81 9.85 5.14
N ILE A 82 -2.90 9.44 6.03
CA ILE A 82 -2.45 8.04 6.16
C ILE A 82 -3.60 7.12 6.55
N ASN A 83 -4.49 7.59 7.43
CA ASN A 83 -5.68 6.84 7.84
C ASN A 83 -6.75 6.76 6.74
N ALA A 84 -6.72 7.67 5.77
CA ALA A 84 -7.61 7.65 4.61
C ALA A 84 -7.15 6.72 3.48
N PHE A 85 -5.88 6.28 3.51
CA PHE A 85 -5.37 5.22 2.63
C PHE A 85 -5.97 3.86 2.98
#